data_AF-A0A7J4LRI1-F1
#
_entry.id   AF-A0A7J4LRI1-F1
#
_cell.length_a   1.000
_cell.length_b   1.000
_cell.length_c   1.000
_cell.angle_alpha   90.00
_cell.angle_beta   90.00
_cell.angle_gamma   90.00
#
_symmetry.space_group_name_H-M   'P 1'
#
loop_
_entity.id
_entity.type
_entity.pdbx_description
1 polymer ?
#
loop_
_entity_poly.entity_id
_entity_poly.type
_entity_poly.pdbx_seq_one_letter_code
_entity_poly.pdbx_strand_id
1 'polypeptide(L)'
;MRGTKGSWQRLPTAHTPLVRGVKNGSSSNPADTLDLVIIAAEWGYGRRSGWLSNYHLGARNEDGGFDMVGKTFKGLTDSEFMQITEKLLSIKTSETAYIVYVKPEIVVEVTYNEIQRSPTYESGFALRFARITRIREDKSPMEADTIQRMREAYEKQFERKARAGM
;
A
#
# COMPACT_ATOMS: atom_id res chain seq x y z
N MET A 1 -65.83 31.91 -19.70
CA MET A 1 -65.49 31.18 -18.46
C MET A 1 -64.92 29.82 -18.82
N ARG A 2 -63.67 29.54 -18.39
CA ARG A 2 -63.07 28.24 -17.97
C ARG A 2 -63.39 27.00 -18.84
N GLY A 3 -62.46 26.23 -19.40
CA GLY A 3 -61.01 26.14 -19.27
C GLY A 3 -60.50 25.00 -20.17
N THR A 4 -59.26 25.15 -20.64
CA THR A 4 -58.51 24.26 -21.52
C THR A 4 -58.19 22.91 -20.86
N LYS A 5 -58.30 21.80 -21.60
CA LYS A 5 -57.69 20.51 -21.23
C LYS A 5 -56.62 20.14 -22.27
N GLY A 6 -55.38 20.56 -22.00
CA GLY A 6 -54.20 20.08 -22.69
C GLY A 6 -53.81 18.71 -22.15
N SER A 7 -53.69 17.71 -23.03
CA SER A 7 -53.16 16.40 -22.72
C SER A 7 -51.63 16.46 -22.69
N TRP A 8 -51.05 16.43 -21.49
CA TRP A 8 -49.61 16.25 -21.31
C TRP A 8 -49.29 14.75 -21.29
N GLN A 9 -48.77 14.23 -22.39
CA GLN A 9 -48.12 12.94 -22.39
C GLN A 9 -46.76 13.09 -21.68
N ARG A 10 -46.62 12.48 -20.50
CA ARG A 10 -45.34 12.34 -19.81
C ARG A 10 -44.50 11.29 -20.54
N LEU A 11 -43.40 11.70 -21.14
CA LEU A 11 -42.30 10.80 -21.48
C LEU A 11 -41.67 10.29 -20.17
N PRO A 12 -41.35 9.00 -20.02
CA PRO A 12 -40.55 8.56 -18.88
C PRO A 12 -39.12 9.09 -19.05
N THR A 13 -38.71 10.02 -18.18
CA THR A 13 -37.32 10.42 -18.02
C THR A 13 -36.56 9.21 -17.49
N ALA A 14 -35.88 8.49 -18.39
CA ALA A 14 -34.86 7.55 -17.98
C ALA A 14 -33.73 8.35 -17.32
N HIS A 15 -33.66 8.33 -15.99
CA HIS A 15 -32.46 8.74 -15.27
C HIS A 15 -31.40 7.68 -15.55
N THR A 16 -30.59 7.92 -16.58
CA THR A 16 -29.34 7.18 -16.77
C THR A 16 -28.37 7.73 -15.72
N PRO A 17 -27.97 6.96 -14.69
CA PRO A 17 -26.83 7.38 -13.90
C PRO A 17 -25.63 7.42 -14.85
N LEU A 18 -24.98 8.59 -14.93
CA LEU A 18 -23.65 8.73 -15.50
C LEU A 18 -22.70 7.86 -14.69
N VAL A 19 -22.61 6.58 -15.05
CA VAL A 19 -21.47 5.76 -14.68
C VAL A 19 -20.30 6.36 -15.45
N ARG A 20 -19.56 7.29 -14.82
CA ARG A 20 -18.20 7.59 -15.23
C ARG A 20 -17.43 6.29 -15.08
N GLY A 21 -17.35 5.53 -16.17
CA GLY A 21 -16.40 4.45 -16.31
C GLY A 21 -15.01 5.06 -16.18
N VAL A 22 -14.48 5.06 -14.96
CA VAL A 22 -13.05 5.12 -14.74
C VAL A 22 -12.55 3.83 -15.38
N LYS A 23 -12.13 3.93 -16.65
CA LYS A 23 -11.29 2.92 -17.27
C LYS A 23 -9.99 2.91 -16.48
N ASN A 24 -9.97 2.19 -15.36
CA ASN A 24 -8.73 1.70 -14.81
C ASN A 24 -8.17 0.80 -15.90
N GLY A 25 -7.11 1.26 -16.57
CA GLY A 25 -6.36 0.43 -17.49
C GLY A 25 -5.87 -0.78 -16.72
N SER A 26 -6.64 -1.87 -16.78
CA SER A 26 -6.21 -3.18 -16.30
C SER A 26 -5.20 -3.69 -17.32
N SER A 27 -3.98 -3.17 -17.25
CA SER A 27 -2.80 -3.91 -17.65
C SER A 27 -2.66 -5.05 -16.66
N SER A 28 -3.40 -6.13 -16.93
CA SER A 28 -3.47 -7.34 -16.13
C SER A 28 -2.16 -8.12 -16.27
N ASN A 29 -1.10 -7.61 -15.63
CA ASN A 29 -0.16 -8.48 -14.95
C ASN A 29 -0.54 -8.43 -13.47
N PRO A 30 -0.64 -9.57 -12.76
CA PRO A 30 -0.73 -9.52 -11.30
C PRO A 30 0.47 -8.71 -10.80
N ALA A 31 0.20 -7.62 -10.09
CA ALA A 31 1.25 -6.84 -9.47
C ALA A 31 2.00 -7.76 -8.52
N ASP A 32 3.32 -7.84 -8.65
CA ASP A 32 4.12 -8.64 -7.72
C ASP A 32 3.93 -8.07 -6.31
N THR A 33 3.72 -8.95 -5.34
CA THR A 33 3.52 -8.61 -3.93
C THR A 33 4.65 -9.14 -3.06
N LEU A 34 4.85 -8.47 -1.93
CA LEU A 34 5.68 -8.94 -0.81
C LEU A 34 4.91 -8.74 0.49
N ASP A 35 5.03 -9.69 1.40
CA ASP A 35 4.54 -9.55 2.77
C ASP A 35 5.65 -8.97 3.64
N LEU A 36 5.46 -7.76 4.14
CA LEU A 36 6.49 -6.97 4.83
C LEU A 36 5.99 -6.53 6.22
N VAL A 37 6.92 -6.20 7.11
CA VAL A 37 6.58 -5.78 8.48
C VAL A 37 6.71 -4.26 8.62
N ILE A 38 5.79 -3.64 9.35
CA ILE A 38 5.94 -2.23 9.73
C ILE A 38 6.88 -2.15 10.94
N ILE A 39 8.03 -1.49 10.75
CA ILE A 39 9.07 -1.32 11.78
C ILE A 39 9.08 0.08 12.39
N ALA A 40 8.54 1.06 11.67
CA ALA A 40 8.33 2.42 12.12
C ALA A 40 7.27 3.12 11.25
N ALA A 41 6.75 4.24 11.71
CA ALA A 41 5.85 5.08 10.93
C ALA A 41 6.03 6.56 11.25
N GLU A 42 5.73 7.43 10.28
CA GLU A 42 5.83 8.88 10.45
C GLU A 42 4.46 9.52 10.57
N TRP A 43 4.39 10.57 11.40
CA TRP A 43 3.20 11.40 11.52
C TRP A 43 2.87 12.08 10.19
N GLY A 44 1.59 12.00 9.81
CA GLY A 44 1.06 12.70 8.67
C GLY A 44 0.97 14.21 8.90
N TYR A 45 0.93 14.95 7.81
CA TYR A 45 0.77 16.40 7.80
C TYR A 45 -0.56 16.79 7.11
N GLY A 46 -1.05 18.00 7.38
CA GLY A 46 -2.27 18.53 6.75
C GLY A 46 -3.51 17.69 7.05
N ARG A 47 -4.18 17.16 6.02
CA ARG A 47 -5.40 16.33 6.17
C ARG A 47 -5.18 15.09 7.03
N ARG A 48 -3.96 14.53 7.05
CA ARG A 48 -3.61 13.33 7.83
C ARG A 48 -2.90 13.67 9.14
N SER A 49 -3.00 14.91 9.60
CA SER A 49 -2.46 15.30 10.89
C SER A 49 -3.10 14.44 11.99
N GLY A 50 -2.26 13.92 12.90
CA GLY A 50 -2.68 13.00 13.96
C GLY A 50 -2.77 11.53 13.56
N TRP A 51 -2.46 11.16 12.31
CA TRP A 51 -2.38 9.76 11.88
C TRP A 51 -0.95 9.40 11.46
N LEU A 52 -0.52 8.19 11.82
CA LEU A 52 0.70 7.60 11.28
C LEU A 52 0.41 7.16 9.86
N SER A 53 1.04 7.82 8.88
CA SER A 53 0.63 7.70 7.48
C SER A 53 1.74 7.40 6.48
N ASN A 54 3.00 7.39 6.92
CA ASN A 54 4.14 6.96 6.12
C ASN A 54 4.84 5.80 6.83
N TYR A 55 4.62 4.57 6.37
CA TYR A 55 5.10 3.35 7.03
C TYR A 55 6.46 2.94 6.50
N HIS A 56 7.37 2.64 7.41
CA HIS A 56 8.68 2.07 7.11
C HIS A 56 8.52 0.55 7.04
N LEU A 57 8.82 -0.01 5.88
CA LEU A 57 8.64 -1.43 5.58
C LEU A 57 9.96 -2.15 5.81
N GLY A 58 9.90 -3.22 6.59
CA GLY A 58 11.01 -4.12 6.89
C GLY A 58 10.78 -5.50 6.27
N ALA A 59 11.83 -6.07 5.71
CA ALA A 59 11.87 -7.47 5.28
C ALA A 59 12.80 -8.26 6.20
N ARG A 60 12.54 -9.55 6.37
CA ARG A 60 13.34 -10.38 7.29
C ARG A 60 14.78 -10.51 6.80
N ASN A 61 15.72 -10.25 7.71
CA ASN A 61 17.14 -10.50 7.50
C ASN A 61 17.55 -11.88 8.06
N GLU A 62 18.81 -12.25 7.84
CA GLU A 62 19.34 -13.57 8.25
C GLU A 62 19.55 -13.66 9.77
N ASP A 63 19.75 -12.52 10.45
CA ASP A 63 19.96 -12.43 11.90
C ASP A 63 18.66 -12.53 12.72
N GLY A 64 17.51 -12.69 12.04
CA GLY A 64 16.18 -12.76 12.67
C GLY A 64 15.54 -11.39 12.95
N GLY A 65 16.18 -10.30 12.51
CA GLY A 65 15.65 -8.94 12.51
C GLY A 65 14.96 -8.55 11.20
N PHE A 66 14.75 -7.25 11.02
CA PHE A 66 14.09 -6.68 9.85
C PHE A 66 14.87 -5.50 9.30
N ASP A 67 15.31 -5.61 8.05
CA ASP A 67 16.01 -4.53 7.36
C ASP A 67 15.02 -3.67 6.60
N MET A 68 15.21 -2.36 6.66
CA MET A 68 14.36 -1.43 5.95
C MET A 68 14.53 -1.56 4.43
N VAL A 69 13.40 -1.65 3.73
CA VAL A 69 13.33 -1.85 2.26
C VAL A 69 12.50 -0.80 1.55
N GLY A 70 11.92 0.14 2.28
CA GLY A 70 11.25 1.29 1.70
C GLY A 70 10.25 1.93 2.65
N LYS A 71 9.55 2.94 2.12
CA LYS A 71 8.45 3.60 2.80
C LYS A 71 7.22 3.63 1.91
N THR A 72 6.03 3.59 2.51
CA THR A 72 4.78 3.81 1.77
C THR A 72 3.74 4.57 2.56
N PHE A 73 3.00 5.43 1.86
CA PHE A 73 1.89 6.22 2.38
C PHE A 73 0.58 5.98 1.60
N LYS A 74 0.59 4.97 0.73
CA LYS A 74 -0.48 4.66 -0.22
C LYS A 74 -1.07 3.29 0.10
N GLY A 75 -2.36 3.16 -0.20
CA GLY A 75 -3.04 1.87 -0.21
C GLY A 75 -4.05 1.65 0.91
N LEU A 76 -4.03 2.48 1.95
CA LEU A 76 -5.02 2.44 3.03
C LEU A 76 -6.10 3.52 2.85
N THR A 77 -7.31 3.19 3.31
CA THR A 77 -8.45 4.10 3.52
C THR A 77 -8.27 4.92 4.79
N ASP A 78 -9.04 6.00 4.96
CA ASP A 78 -8.97 6.84 6.16
C ASP A 78 -9.30 6.05 7.44
N SER A 79 -10.26 5.11 7.38
CA SER A 79 -10.57 4.22 8.51
C SER A 79 -9.41 3.29 8.88
N GLU A 80 -8.72 2.75 7.87
CA GLU A 80 -7.56 1.89 8.09
C GLU A 80 -6.38 2.69 8.65
N PHE A 81 -6.17 3.94 8.21
CA PHE A 81 -5.16 4.83 8.80
C PHE A 81 -5.40 5.03 10.30
N MET A 82 -6.65 5.24 10.71
CA MET A 82 -6.98 5.40 12.14
C MET A 82 -6.71 4.11 12.92
N GLN A 83 -7.20 2.97 12.44
CA GLN A 83 -7.02 1.67 13.10
C GLN A 83 -5.55 1.28 13.23
N ILE A 84 -4.77 1.44 12.15
CA ILE A 84 -3.35 1.08 12.18
C ILE A 84 -2.55 2.08 13.02
N THR A 85 -2.95 3.36 13.07
CA THR A 85 -2.32 4.34 13.98
C THR A 85 -2.50 3.91 15.42
N GLU A 86 -3.73 3.55 15.83
CA GLU A 86 -4.00 3.06 17.19
C GLU A 86 -3.19 1.81 17.52
N LYS A 87 -3.17 0.82 16.61
CA LYS A 87 -2.37 -0.40 16.76
C LYS A 87 -0.87 -0.09 16.89
N LEU A 88 -0.31 0.76 16.03
CA LEU A 88 1.12 1.11 16.06
C LEU A 88 1.50 1.83 17.35
N LEU A 89 0.64 2.72 17.86
CA LEU A 89 0.88 3.43 19.10
C LEU A 89 0.84 2.50 20.32
N SER A 90 0.03 1.43 20.30
CA SER A 90 -0.02 0.46 21.40
C SER A 90 1.23 -0.43 21.49
N ILE A 91 1.91 -0.66 20.36
CA ILE A 91 3.17 -1.43 20.26
C ILE A 91 4.42 -0.54 20.11
N LYS A 92 4.29 0.76 20.38
CA LYS A 92 5.37 1.75 20.31
C LYS A 92 6.54 1.35 21.21
N THR A 93 7.75 1.43 20.68
CA THR A 93 9.00 1.20 21.42
C THR A 93 9.69 2.52 21.76
N SER A 94 9.72 3.45 20.80
CA SER A 94 10.28 4.79 21.00
C SER A 94 9.67 5.77 19.98
N GLU A 95 9.87 7.07 20.20
CA GLU A 95 9.45 8.09 19.24
C GLU A 95 10.41 9.27 19.22
N THR A 96 10.46 9.91 18.06
CA THR A 96 11.05 11.23 17.83
C THR A 96 9.91 12.21 17.55
N ALA A 97 10.25 13.48 17.25
CA ALA A 97 9.25 14.46 16.84
C ALA A 97 8.44 14.05 15.59
N TYR A 98 9.00 13.18 14.73
CA TYR A 98 8.40 12.86 13.42
C TYR A 98 8.15 11.38 13.19
N ILE A 99 8.90 10.51 13.86
CA ILE A 99 8.93 9.05 13.62
C ILE A 99 8.58 8.33 14.91
N VAL A 100 7.66 7.37 14.82
CA VAL A 100 7.32 6.41 15.87
C VAL A 100 7.92 5.06 15.48
N TYR A 101 8.80 4.54 16.31
CA TYR A 101 9.36 3.19 16.18
C TYR A 101 8.46 2.20 16.95
N VAL A 102 8.27 1.02 16.37
CA VAL A 102 7.33 0.03 16.89
C VAL A 102 7.98 -1.33 17.00
N LYS A 103 7.37 -2.22 17.79
CA LYS A 103 7.69 -3.65 17.71
C LYS A 103 7.29 -4.17 16.33
N PRO A 104 8.10 -5.05 15.70
CA PRO A 104 7.80 -5.59 14.38
C PRO A 104 6.71 -6.67 14.47
N GLU A 105 5.46 -6.26 14.69
CA GLU A 105 4.32 -7.16 14.91
C GLU A 105 3.29 -7.14 13.77
N ILE A 106 3.23 -6.04 13.00
CA ILE A 106 2.20 -5.84 11.98
C ILE A 106 2.76 -6.19 10.60
N VAL A 107 2.22 -7.26 10.01
CA VAL A 107 2.51 -7.67 8.62
C VAL A 107 1.52 -7.01 7.66
N VAL A 108 2.02 -6.53 6.52
CA VAL A 108 1.23 -5.92 5.45
C VAL A 108 1.62 -6.53 4.10
N GLU A 109 0.62 -6.77 3.26
CA GLU A 109 0.84 -7.17 1.88
C GLU A 109 1.07 -5.92 1.04
N VAL A 110 2.20 -5.85 0.35
CA VAL A 110 2.64 -4.67 -0.38
C VAL A 110 2.80 -5.00 -1.86
N THR A 111 2.05 -4.30 -2.71
CA THR A 111 2.30 -4.28 -4.16
C THR A 111 3.39 -3.27 -4.48
N TYR A 112 4.19 -3.54 -5.51
CA TYR A 112 5.25 -2.65 -5.98
C TYR A 112 5.42 -2.73 -7.49
N ASN A 113 6.07 -1.73 -8.08
CA ASN A 113 6.32 -1.70 -9.52
C ASN A 113 7.67 -2.33 -9.88
N GLU A 114 8.70 -2.04 -9.09
CA GLU A 114 10.05 -2.58 -9.30
C GLU A 114 10.87 -2.57 -8.01
N ILE A 115 11.90 -3.40 -8.00
CA ILE A 115 12.93 -3.42 -6.95
C ILE A 115 14.19 -2.80 -7.53
N GLN A 116 14.80 -1.87 -6.80
CA GLN A 116 16.07 -1.27 -7.17
C GLN A 116 17.17 -1.63 -6.17
N ARG A 117 18.43 -1.67 -6.63
CA ARG A 117 19.57 -1.68 -5.72
C ARG A 117 19.69 -0.33 -5.05
N SER A 118 19.95 -0.33 -3.75
CA SER A 118 20.18 0.88 -2.98
C SER A 118 21.41 0.72 -2.09
N PRO A 119 22.44 1.56 -2.23
CA PRO A 119 23.60 1.52 -1.33
C PRO A 119 23.30 2.10 0.05
N THR A 120 22.15 2.76 0.24
CA THR A 120 21.80 3.43 1.50
C THR A 120 20.97 2.56 2.45
N TYR A 121 20.37 1.48 1.96
CA TYR A 121 19.62 0.55 2.79
C TYR A 121 20.51 -0.64 3.12
N GLU A 122 20.49 -1.09 4.37
CA GLU A 122 21.23 -2.27 4.82
C GLU A 122 20.81 -3.52 4.04
N SER A 123 19.54 -3.60 3.65
CA SER A 123 19.00 -4.63 2.76
C SER A 123 19.65 -4.67 1.36
N GLY A 124 20.32 -3.60 0.94
CA GLY A 124 20.84 -3.41 -0.42
C GLY A 124 19.76 -3.18 -1.48
N PHE A 125 18.48 -3.13 -1.10
CA PHE A 125 17.34 -3.03 -2.01
C PHE A 125 16.33 -1.96 -1.57
N ALA A 126 15.58 -1.42 -2.53
CA ALA A 126 14.50 -0.47 -2.30
C ALA A 126 13.29 -0.77 -3.18
N LEU A 127 12.09 -0.70 -2.60
CA LEU A 127 10.84 -0.82 -3.33
C LEU A 127 10.44 0.52 -3.97
N ARG A 128 10.05 0.48 -5.25
CA ARG A 128 9.48 1.63 -5.96
C ARG A 128 7.97 1.50 -6.12
N PHE A 129 7.30 2.62 -5.84
CA PHE A 129 5.84 2.73 -5.87
C PHE A 129 5.12 1.69 -5.00
N ALA A 130 5.71 1.36 -3.86
CA ALA A 130 5.11 0.47 -2.87
C ALA A 130 3.73 0.98 -2.42
N ARG A 131 2.73 0.08 -2.37
CA ARG A 131 1.37 0.35 -1.87
C ARG A 131 0.92 -0.80 -0.99
N ILE A 132 0.38 -0.49 0.18
CA ILE A 132 -0.25 -1.51 1.03
C ILE A 132 -1.55 -1.95 0.34
N THR A 133 -1.72 -3.24 0.16
CA THR A 133 -2.94 -3.82 -0.41
C THR A 133 -3.90 -4.24 0.69
N ARG A 134 -3.35 -4.81 1.78
CA ARG A 134 -4.09 -5.19 2.98
C ARG A 134 -3.15 -5.40 4.16
N ILE A 135 -3.72 -5.34 5.37
CA ILE A 135 -3.08 -5.80 6.60
C ILE A 135 -3.23 -7.32 6.68
N ARG A 136 -2.15 -8.04 7.00
CA ARG A 136 -2.09 -9.51 7.04
C ARG A 136 -2.19 -10.00 8.48
N GLU A 137 -3.39 -9.93 9.04
CA GLU A 137 -3.68 -10.47 10.38
C GLU A 137 -3.57 -12.01 10.44
N ASP A 138 -3.51 -12.65 9.27
CA ASP A 138 -3.30 -14.09 9.10
C ASP A 138 -1.82 -14.51 9.17
N LYS A 139 -0.87 -13.57 9.18
CA LYS A 139 0.57 -13.87 9.16
C LYS A 139 1.30 -13.31 10.37
N SER A 140 2.20 -14.12 10.91
CA SER A 140 3.18 -13.67 11.90
C SER A 140 4.35 -12.92 11.24
N PRO A 141 5.08 -12.07 11.99
CA PRO A 141 6.29 -11.42 11.48
C PRO A 141 7.36 -12.40 10.98
N MET A 142 7.38 -13.62 11.53
CA MET A 142 8.27 -14.71 11.09
C MET A 142 7.92 -15.26 9.70
N GLU A 143 6.70 -15.02 9.21
CA GLU A 143 6.23 -15.43 7.88
C GLU A 143 6.32 -14.31 6.84
N ALA A 144 6.86 -13.15 7.24
CA ALA A 144 7.20 -12.08 6.31
C ALA A 144 8.30 -12.51 5.33
N ASP A 145 8.28 -11.92 4.14
CA ASP A 145 9.27 -12.18 3.10
C ASP A 145 10.66 -11.70 3.53
N THR A 146 11.67 -12.43 3.05
CA THR A 146 13.08 -12.21 3.39
C THR A 146 13.77 -11.31 2.37
N ILE A 147 14.93 -10.76 2.75
CA ILE A 147 15.83 -10.08 1.81
C ILE A 147 16.22 -10.99 0.64
N GLN A 148 16.39 -12.28 0.90
CA GLN A 148 16.67 -13.26 -0.16
C GLN A 148 15.51 -13.37 -1.17
N ARG A 149 14.26 -13.40 -0.69
CA ARG A 149 13.09 -13.40 -1.57
C ARG A 149 13.01 -12.14 -2.45
N MET A 150 13.39 -10.99 -1.91
CA MET A 150 13.49 -9.74 -2.66
C MET A 150 14.58 -9.78 -3.72
N ARG A 151 15.76 -10.37 -3.42
CA ARG A 151 16.84 -10.57 -4.40
C ARG A 151 16.37 -11.42 -5.58
N GLU A 152 15.68 -12.52 -5.31
CA GLU A 152 15.11 -13.37 -6.36
C GLU A 152 14.07 -12.64 -7.21
N ALA A 153 13.22 -11.81 -6.59
CA ALA A 153 12.26 -10.97 -7.31
C ALA A 153 12.97 -9.92 -8.18
N TYR A 154 14.04 -9.30 -7.66
CA TYR A 154 14.89 -8.37 -8.39
C TYR A 154 15.51 -9.02 -9.63
N GLU A 155 16.02 -10.24 -9.53
CA GLU A 155 16.63 -10.95 -10.67
C GLU A 155 15.59 -11.29 -11.74
N LYS A 156 14.43 -11.83 -11.33
CA LYS A 156 13.30 -12.16 -12.22
C LYS A 156 12.77 -10.95 -12.99
N GLN A 157 12.87 -9.74 -12.44
CA GLN A 157 12.39 -8.53 -13.11
C GLN A 157 13.17 -8.23 -14.41
N PHE A 158 14.46 -8.59 -14.48
CA PHE A 158 15.27 -8.41 -15.68
C PHE A 158 14.94 -9.44 -16.75
N GLU A 159 14.67 -10.68 -16.35
CA GLU A 159 14.23 -11.73 -17.28
C GLU A 159 12.90 -11.38 -17.93
N ARG A 160 11.95 -10.81 -17.17
CA ARG A 160 10.66 -10.35 -17.71
C ARG A 160 10.83 -9.18 -18.66
N LYS A 161 11.65 -8.18 -18.32
CA LYS A 161 11.95 -7.04 -19.21
C LYS A 161 12.64 -7.50 -20.50
N ALA A 162 13.55 -8.48 -20.44
CA ALA A 162 14.20 -9.04 -21.61
C ALA A 162 13.22 -9.77 -22.56
N ARG A 163 12.24 -10.51 -22.01
CA ARG A 163 11.20 -11.17 -22.82
C ARG A 163 10.15 -10.21 -23.40
N ALA A 164 9.84 -9.12 -22.70
CA ALA A 164 8.84 -8.14 -23.14
C ALA A 164 9.38 -7.12 -24.16
N GLY A 165 10.70 -7.00 -24.29
CA GLY A 165 11.38 -6.16 -25.27
C GLY A 165 11.73 -6.89 -26.59
N MET A 166 11.30 -8.14 -26.75
CA MET A 166 11.46 -8.98 -27.94
C MET A 166 10.11 -9.20 -28.60
#